data_AF-A0A0G1U0T1-F1
#
_entry.id   AF-A0A0G1U0T1-F1
#
_cell.length_a   1.000
_cell.length_b   1.000
_cell.length_c   1.000
_cell.angle_alpha   90.00
_cell.angle_beta   90.00
_cell.angle_gamma   90.00
#
_symmetry.space_group_name_H-M   'P 1'
#
loop_
_entity.id
_entity.type
_entity.pdbx_description
1 polymer ?
#
loop_
_entity_poly.entity_id
_entity_poly.type
_entity_poly.pdbx_seq_one_letter_code
_entity_poly.pdbx_strand_id
1 'polypeptide(L)'
;MDYQTAKEKLEAAQTLLDTDATSKDKLDSIASLLTGINPTLDRVLGDTTAAFEALGKLESGDVIDLALEHAPVTSQKDKKRKKAFLLFLKYWKELKSEVARVQAEFDSQRQSTSSSETLKGFGRVVGAAKGPLGLITIAAIAAVIIVPRILRPSLTTPTSPPAPSAIKETPTKSTIRAISFNGKIIPLDQLEARTGDDCDSEHYHAKNGRNVTTTDGTILSDPGGCGFGRVNEVEVIEVNP
;
A
#
# COMPACT_ATOMS: atom_id res chain seq x y z
N MET A 1 -20.71 42.82 8.21
CA MET A 1 -21.73 42.03 7.50
C MET A 1 -23.08 42.59 7.89
N ASP A 2 -23.99 42.79 6.93
CA ASP A 2 -25.36 43.19 7.26
C ASP A 2 -26.21 41.98 7.70
N TYR A 3 -27.37 42.25 8.28
CA TYR A 3 -28.25 41.23 8.84
C TYR A 3 -28.77 40.22 7.81
N GLN A 4 -29.13 40.66 6.59
CA GLN A 4 -29.69 39.75 5.59
C GLN A 4 -28.62 38.78 5.09
N THR A 5 -27.42 39.29 4.79
CA THR A 5 -26.28 38.45 4.42
C THR A 5 -25.94 37.43 5.53
N ALA A 6 -25.99 37.84 6.80
CA ALA A 6 -25.73 36.94 7.93
C ALA A 6 -26.82 35.86 8.06
N LYS A 7 -28.09 36.22 7.85
CA LYS A 7 -29.22 35.30 7.89
C LYS A 7 -29.15 34.26 6.77
N GLU A 8 -28.91 34.68 5.53
CA GLU A 8 -28.78 33.79 4.37
C GLU A 8 -27.66 32.76 4.57
N LYS A 9 -26.51 33.20 5.09
CA LYS A 9 -25.39 32.31 5.44
C LYS A 9 -25.76 31.27 6.51
N LEU A 10 -26.51 31.67 7.53
CA LEU A 10 -26.99 30.77 8.59
C LEU A 10 -27.98 29.73 8.04
N GLU A 11 -28.92 30.15 7.19
CA GLU A 11 -29.89 29.23 6.55
C GLU A 11 -29.20 28.21 5.63
N ALA A 12 -28.20 28.65 4.86
CA ALA A 12 -27.40 27.76 4.02
C ALA A 12 -26.59 26.74 4.87
N ALA A 13 -25.98 27.18 5.97
CA ALA A 13 -25.26 26.30 6.87
C ALA A 13 -26.20 25.29 7.56
N GLN A 14 -27.39 25.72 7.96
CA GLN A 14 -28.41 24.83 8.53
C GLN A 14 -28.84 23.76 7.52
N THR A 15 -29.07 24.14 6.26
CA THR A 15 -29.42 23.20 5.19
C THR A 15 -28.34 22.13 5.02
N LEU A 16 -27.05 22.51 5.10
CA LEU A 16 -25.97 21.54 5.07
C LEU A 16 -26.02 20.61 6.29
N LEU A 17 -26.25 21.15 7.50
CA LEU A 17 -26.32 20.36 8.73
C LEU A 17 -27.47 19.34 8.72
N ASP A 18 -28.60 19.68 8.11
CA ASP A 18 -29.79 18.82 8.04
C ASP A 18 -29.62 17.61 7.10
N THR A 19 -28.56 17.57 6.29
CA THR A 19 -28.24 16.38 5.47
C THR A 19 -27.63 15.26 6.30
N ASP A 20 -27.91 14.01 5.92
CA ASP A 20 -27.35 12.82 6.58
C ASP A 20 -25.82 12.74 6.42
N ALA A 21 -25.16 12.28 7.49
CA ALA A 21 -23.71 12.17 7.63
C ALA A 21 -22.91 13.49 7.58
N THR A 22 -21.75 13.49 8.22
CA THR A 22 -20.83 14.64 8.25
C THR A 22 -19.49 14.22 7.65
N SER A 23 -19.09 14.88 6.56
CA SER A 23 -17.79 14.73 5.92
C SER A 23 -16.90 15.96 6.19
N LYS A 24 -15.60 15.83 5.91
CA LYS A 24 -14.67 16.97 5.97
C LYS A 24 -15.12 18.12 5.06
N ASP A 25 -15.50 17.81 3.82
CA ASP A 25 -15.93 18.82 2.84
C ASP A 25 -17.19 19.59 3.31
N LYS A 26 -18.11 18.89 3.99
CA LYS A 26 -19.29 19.51 4.59
C LYS A 26 -18.90 20.45 5.73
N LEU A 27 -17.98 20.03 6.60
CA LEU A 27 -17.46 20.88 7.67
C LEU A 27 -16.78 22.14 7.10
N ASP A 28 -15.94 22.00 6.08
CA ASP A 28 -15.24 23.13 5.43
C ASP A 28 -16.23 24.09 4.75
N SER A 29 -17.27 23.56 4.13
CA SER A 29 -18.35 24.36 3.53
C SER A 29 -19.11 25.16 4.58
N ILE A 30 -19.48 24.53 5.70
CA ILE A 30 -20.13 25.19 6.85
C ILE A 30 -19.21 26.27 7.44
N ALA A 31 -17.93 25.96 7.63
CA ALA A 31 -16.94 26.92 8.14
C ALA A 31 -16.82 28.15 7.24
N SER A 32 -16.75 27.95 5.93
CA SER A 32 -16.71 29.06 4.95
C SER A 32 -17.97 29.93 4.99
N LEU A 33 -19.15 29.31 5.07
CA LEU A 33 -20.43 30.05 5.16
C LEU A 33 -20.49 30.92 6.41
N LEU A 34 -20.13 30.35 7.56
CA LEU A 34 -20.26 30.98 8.87
C LEU A 34 -19.10 31.94 9.22
N THR A 35 -18.03 31.94 8.43
CA THR A 35 -16.86 32.79 8.64
C THR A 35 -17.24 34.27 8.80
N GLY A 36 -16.77 34.89 9.87
CA GLY A 36 -16.90 36.32 10.14
C GLY A 36 -18.27 36.75 10.68
N ILE A 37 -19.18 35.79 10.95
CA ILE A 37 -20.43 36.05 11.66
C ILE A 37 -20.16 36.20 13.16
N ASN A 38 -19.34 35.31 13.73
CA ASN A 38 -19.00 35.33 15.15
C ASN A 38 -17.57 34.83 15.36
N PRO A 39 -16.68 35.62 15.98
CA PRO A 39 -15.28 35.22 16.22
C PRO A 39 -15.11 33.95 17.06
N THR A 40 -16.04 33.68 17.98
CA THR A 40 -16.02 32.45 18.78
C THR A 40 -16.37 31.24 17.92
N LEU A 41 -17.34 31.40 17.02
CA LEU A 41 -17.74 30.36 16.09
C LEU A 41 -16.63 30.05 15.10
N ASP A 42 -15.99 31.08 14.54
CA ASP A 42 -14.83 30.96 13.66
C ASP A 42 -13.71 30.15 14.34
N ARG A 43 -13.43 30.45 15.63
CA ARG A 43 -12.44 29.71 16.42
C ARG A 43 -12.81 28.24 16.58
N VAL A 44 -14.03 27.95 17.02
CA VAL A 44 -14.48 26.57 17.29
C VAL A 44 -14.52 25.74 16.00
N LEU A 45 -14.96 26.33 14.89
CA LEU A 45 -14.95 25.66 13.57
C LEU A 45 -13.52 25.39 13.13
N GLY A 46 -12.60 26.35 13.30
CA GLY A 46 -11.18 26.16 13.01
C GLY A 46 -10.56 25.03 13.85
N ASP A 47 -10.80 25.00 15.16
CA ASP A 47 -10.32 23.93 16.05
C ASP A 47 -10.87 22.55 15.62
N THR A 48 -12.13 22.51 15.20
CA THR A 48 -12.80 21.27 14.74
C THR A 48 -12.23 20.79 13.40
N THR A 49 -12.03 21.69 12.43
CA THR A 49 -11.38 21.35 11.15
C THR A 49 -9.98 20.80 11.38
N ALA A 50 -9.18 21.42 12.26
CA ALA A 50 -7.84 20.93 12.59
C ALA A 50 -7.87 19.51 13.20
N ALA A 51 -8.84 19.21 14.06
CA ALA A 51 -9.01 17.87 14.62
C ALA A 51 -9.40 16.82 13.54
N PHE A 52 -10.29 17.19 12.61
CA PHE A 52 -10.63 16.33 11.46
C PHE A 52 -9.42 16.06 10.56
N GLU A 53 -8.56 17.05 10.33
CA GLU A 53 -7.31 16.85 9.58
C GLU A 53 -6.34 15.90 10.28
N ALA A 54 -6.24 15.99 11.61
CA ALA A 54 -5.43 15.07 12.39
C ALA A 54 -5.96 13.63 12.27
N LEU A 55 -7.29 13.43 12.32
CA LEU A 55 -7.91 12.12 12.08
C LEU A 55 -7.64 11.61 10.66
N GLY A 56 -7.75 12.48 9.64
CA GLY A 56 -7.43 12.11 8.27
C GLY A 56 -5.97 11.66 8.10
N LYS A 57 -5.01 12.29 8.80
CA LYS A 57 -3.61 11.85 8.82
C LYS A 57 -3.43 10.50 9.51
N LEU A 58 -4.25 10.17 10.51
CA LEU A 58 -4.22 8.86 11.15
C LEU A 58 -4.72 7.78 10.19
N GLU A 59 -5.84 8.03 9.50
CA GLU A 59 -6.42 7.11 8.51
C GLU A 59 -5.50 6.89 7.30
N SER A 60 -4.81 7.93 6.81
CA SER A 60 -3.86 7.83 5.70
C SER A 60 -2.53 7.15 6.07
N GLY A 61 -2.33 6.81 7.35
CA GLY A 61 -1.06 6.28 7.86
C GLY A 61 0.05 7.34 8.00
N ASP A 62 -0.26 8.62 7.88
CA ASP A 62 0.63 9.77 8.09
C ASP A 62 0.86 10.06 9.60
N VAL A 63 0.85 9.02 10.43
CA VAL A 63 0.97 9.11 11.90
C VAL A 63 2.30 9.74 12.32
N ILE A 64 3.36 9.52 11.53
CA ILE A 64 4.67 10.11 11.80
C ILE A 64 4.64 11.63 11.61
N ASP A 65 3.96 12.14 10.57
CA ASP A 65 3.81 13.59 10.37
C ASP A 65 2.99 14.20 11.51
N LEU A 66 1.89 13.55 11.91
CA LEU A 66 1.06 13.99 13.02
C LEU A 66 1.82 14.02 14.36
N ALA A 67 2.58 12.97 14.66
CA ALA A 67 3.42 12.90 15.85
C ALA A 67 4.51 13.98 15.83
N LEU A 68 5.10 14.23 14.67
CA LEU A 68 6.16 15.22 14.51
C LEU A 68 5.63 16.65 14.68
N GLU A 69 4.41 16.94 14.21
CA GLU A 69 3.72 18.22 14.43
C GLU A 69 3.58 18.55 15.92
N HIS A 70 3.18 17.55 16.72
CA HIS A 70 2.96 17.69 18.17
C HIS A 70 4.22 17.47 19.02
N ALA A 71 5.33 17.03 18.41
CA ALA A 71 6.57 16.80 19.14
C ALA A 71 7.08 18.10 19.80
N PRO A 72 7.40 18.06 21.11
CA PRO A 72 7.86 19.24 21.83
C PRO A 72 9.22 19.69 21.30
N VAL A 73 9.37 21.00 21.09
CA VAL A 73 10.64 21.61 20.66
C VAL A 73 11.21 22.42 21.82
N THR A 74 12.01 21.77 22.65
CA THR A 74 12.60 22.39 23.85
C THR A 74 13.98 22.98 23.58
N SER A 75 14.63 22.63 22.45
CA SER A 75 15.95 23.15 22.09
C SER A 75 16.12 23.47 20.60
N GLN A 76 17.16 24.26 20.26
CA GLN A 76 17.57 24.50 18.87
C GLN A 76 17.99 23.21 18.16
N LYS A 77 18.55 22.24 18.89
CA LYS A 77 18.91 20.93 18.35
C LYS A 77 17.67 20.16 17.93
N ASP A 78 16.62 20.20 18.73
CA ASP A 78 15.34 19.54 18.43
C ASP A 78 14.63 20.21 17.26
N LYS A 79 14.71 21.55 17.17
CA LYS A 79 14.20 22.29 16.02
C LYS A 79 14.89 21.87 14.71
N LYS A 80 16.21 21.71 14.73
CA LYS A 80 16.98 21.22 13.57
C LYS A 80 16.61 19.78 13.21
N ARG A 81 16.49 18.90 14.22
CA ARG A 81 16.06 17.50 14.02
C ARG A 81 14.67 17.39 13.43
N LYS A 82 13.69 18.12 13.98
CA LYS A 82 12.31 18.18 13.48
C LYS A 82 12.27 18.64 12.02
N LYS A 83 13.01 19.70 11.67
CA LYS A 83 13.13 20.16 10.29
C LYS A 83 13.75 19.13 9.35
N ALA A 84 14.81 18.43 9.79
CA ALA A 84 15.44 17.39 9.00
C ALA A 84 14.50 16.20 8.75
N PHE A 85 13.74 15.79 9.77
CA PHE A 85 12.74 14.74 9.64
C PHE A 85 11.58 15.13 8.71
N LEU A 86 11.03 16.34 8.84
CA LEU A 86 10.01 16.84 7.91
C LEU A 86 10.51 16.86 6.47
N LEU A 87 11.75 17.30 6.27
CA LEU A 87 12.37 17.31 4.95
C LEU A 87 12.56 15.90 4.39
N PHE A 88 12.99 14.95 5.23
CA PHE A 88 13.10 13.54 4.85
C PHE A 88 11.74 12.95 4.46
N LEU A 89 10.69 13.17 5.27
CA LEU A 89 9.34 12.68 5.00
C LEU A 89 8.79 13.25 3.70
N LYS A 90 9.02 14.54 3.42
CA LYS A 90 8.68 15.16 2.14
C LYS A 90 9.34 14.42 0.96
N TYR A 91 10.65 14.23 0.99
CA TYR A 91 11.37 13.54 -0.09
C TYR A 91 10.96 12.07 -0.20
N TRP A 92 10.65 11.41 0.91
CA TRP A 92 10.15 10.04 0.91
C TRP A 92 8.78 9.90 0.23
N LYS A 93 7.87 10.85 0.48
CA LYS A 93 6.56 10.93 -0.18
C LYS A 93 6.70 11.19 -1.68
N GLU A 94 7.54 12.17 -2.06
CA GLU A 94 7.84 12.46 -3.47
C GLU A 94 8.42 11.23 -4.19
N LEU A 95 9.35 10.52 -3.55
CA LEU A 95 9.91 9.28 -4.08
C LEU A 95 8.84 8.19 -4.24
N LYS A 96 7.99 7.96 -3.23
CA LYS A 96 6.90 6.98 -3.33
C LYS A 96 5.95 7.28 -4.49
N SER A 97 5.54 8.54 -4.66
CA SER A 97 4.69 8.92 -5.79
C SER A 97 5.39 8.75 -7.13
N GLU A 98 6.68 9.05 -7.20
CA GLU A 98 7.47 8.90 -8.41
C GLU A 98 7.70 7.42 -8.77
N VAL A 99 7.92 6.57 -7.76
CA VAL A 99 7.96 5.10 -7.94
C VAL A 99 6.64 4.60 -8.49
N ALA A 100 5.51 5.05 -7.94
CA ALA A 100 4.18 4.64 -8.43
C ALA A 100 3.95 5.09 -9.89
N ARG A 101 4.34 6.32 -10.24
CA ARG A 101 4.27 6.83 -11.62
C ARG A 101 5.14 6.00 -12.57
N VAL A 102 6.40 5.79 -12.22
CA VAL A 102 7.35 5.02 -13.02
C VAL A 102 6.90 3.57 -13.15
N GLN A 103 6.33 2.97 -12.11
CA GLN A 103 5.76 1.63 -12.15
C GLN A 103 4.62 1.56 -13.17
N ALA A 104 3.68 2.51 -13.14
CA ALA A 104 2.57 2.58 -14.10
C ALA A 104 3.05 2.78 -15.55
N GLU A 105 4.07 3.62 -15.77
CA GLU A 105 4.71 3.80 -17.08
C GLU A 105 5.42 2.53 -17.56
N PHE A 106 6.12 1.84 -16.64
CA PHE A 106 6.81 0.60 -16.92
C PHE A 106 5.82 -0.52 -17.28
N ASP A 107 4.73 -0.67 -16.54
CA ASP A 107 3.69 -1.68 -16.81
C ASP A 107 3.00 -1.42 -18.15
N SER A 108 2.76 -0.14 -18.50
CA SER A 108 2.21 0.26 -19.78
C SER A 108 3.15 -0.05 -20.96
N GLN A 109 4.47 0.17 -20.81
CA GLN A 109 5.47 -0.17 -21.85
C GLN A 109 5.73 -1.68 -21.98
N ARG A 110 5.53 -2.45 -20.90
CA ARG A 110 5.68 -3.91 -20.89
C ARG A 110 4.69 -4.62 -21.81
N GLN A 111 3.53 -4.00 -22.04
CA GLN A 111 2.48 -4.53 -22.91
C GLN A 111 2.79 -4.34 -24.40
N SER A 112 3.70 -3.43 -24.75
CA SER A 112 3.97 -3.03 -26.13
C SER A 112 5.37 -3.39 -26.65
N THR A 113 6.33 -3.75 -25.78
CA THR A 113 7.75 -3.86 -26.20
C THR A 113 8.59 -4.80 -25.33
N SER A 114 9.66 -5.38 -25.91
CA SER A 114 10.59 -6.26 -25.18
C SER A 114 11.40 -5.51 -24.11
N SER A 115 11.72 -6.19 -22.99
CA SER A 115 12.28 -5.56 -21.79
C SER A 115 13.63 -4.84 -21.99
N SER A 116 14.37 -5.14 -23.06
CA SER A 116 15.65 -4.49 -23.38
C SER A 116 15.49 -3.12 -24.05
N GLU A 117 14.36 -2.87 -24.73
CA GLU A 117 14.07 -1.56 -25.33
C GLU A 117 13.47 -0.59 -24.31
N THR A 118 12.64 -1.09 -23.39
CA THR A 118 12.14 -0.36 -22.22
C THR A 118 13.30 0.25 -21.42
N LEU A 119 14.35 -0.52 -21.15
CA LEU A 119 15.56 -0.06 -20.45
C LEU A 119 16.30 1.06 -21.19
N LYS A 120 16.36 1.03 -22.52
CA LYS A 120 17.00 2.09 -23.33
C LYS A 120 16.16 3.38 -23.31
N GLY A 121 14.83 3.28 -23.28
CA GLY A 121 13.92 4.42 -23.12
C GLY A 121 14.15 5.16 -21.80
N PHE A 122 14.23 4.42 -20.69
CA PHE A 122 14.52 5.01 -19.37
C PHE A 122 15.95 5.55 -19.25
N GLY A 123 16.94 4.96 -19.94
CA GLY A 123 18.31 5.47 -19.99
C GLY A 123 18.41 6.91 -20.53
N ARG A 124 17.52 7.31 -21.44
CA ARG A 124 17.42 8.70 -21.92
C ARG A 124 16.80 9.65 -20.90
N VAL A 125 15.81 9.18 -20.14
CA VAL A 125 15.16 9.95 -19.06
C VAL A 125 16.14 10.23 -17.92
N VAL A 126 16.95 9.23 -17.55
CA VAL A 126 18.04 9.37 -16.57
C VAL A 126 19.09 10.40 -17.03
N GLY A 127 19.42 10.45 -18.33
CA GLY A 127 20.37 11.43 -18.88
C GLY A 127 19.86 12.87 -18.93
N ALA A 128 18.54 13.08 -18.96
CA ALA A 128 17.90 14.40 -19.00
C ALA A 128 17.54 14.94 -17.61
N ALA A 129 17.46 14.07 -16.61
CA ALA A 129 17.12 14.38 -15.23
C ALA A 129 18.25 15.17 -14.53
N LYS A 130 18.13 16.51 -14.49
CA LYS A 130 19.05 17.40 -13.74
C LYS A 130 18.39 17.97 -12.50
N GLY A 131 19.14 18.03 -11.40
CA GLY A 131 18.68 18.62 -10.14
C GLY A 131 18.07 17.62 -9.15
N PRO A 132 17.55 18.10 -8.00
CA PRO A 132 17.08 17.25 -6.91
C PRO A 132 15.89 16.35 -7.31
N LEU A 133 14.99 16.85 -8.16
CA LEU A 133 13.90 16.05 -8.73
C LEU A 133 14.43 14.93 -9.63
N GLY A 134 15.53 15.19 -10.35
CA GLY A 134 16.15 14.17 -11.20
C GLY A 134 16.72 13.00 -10.40
N LEU A 135 17.27 13.25 -9.21
CA LEU A 135 17.73 12.20 -8.31
C LEU A 135 16.57 11.30 -7.83
N ILE A 136 15.41 11.90 -7.56
CA ILE A 136 14.20 11.16 -7.15
C ILE A 136 13.72 10.27 -8.29
N THR A 137 13.65 10.80 -9.52
CA THR A 137 13.27 10.00 -10.71
C THR A 137 14.24 8.86 -10.96
N ILE A 138 15.55 9.08 -10.83
CA ILE A 138 16.56 8.01 -10.96
C ILE A 138 16.37 6.95 -9.88
N ALA A 139 16.19 7.36 -8.62
CA ALA A 139 15.94 6.44 -7.51
C ALA A 139 14.64 5.64 -7.70
N ALA A 140 13.59 6.28 -8.24
CA ALA A 140 12.33 5.63 -8.55
C ALA A 140 12.46 4.57 -9.66
N ILE A 141 13.16 4.90 -10.75
CA ILE A 141 13.47 3.95 -11.83
C ILE A 141 14.30 2.78 -11.29
N ALA A 142 15.33 3.06 -10.48
CA ALA A 142 16.13 2.03 -9.84
C ALA A 142 15.28 1.14 -8.94
N ALA A 143 14.36 1.72 -8.15
CA ALA A 143 13.44 0.95 -7.33
C ALA A 143 12.55 0.03 -8.18
N VAL A 144 11.88 0.55 -9.21
CA VAL A 144 10.99 -0.24 -10.10
C VAL A 144 11.73 -1.37 -10.83
N ILE A 145 13.00 -1.17 -11.20
CA ILE A 145 13.76 -2.18 -11.97
C ILE A 145 14.46 -3.19 -11.06
N ILE A 146 15.02 -2.75 -9.93
CA ILE A 146 15.91 -3.55 -9.07
C ILE A 146 15.13 -4.22 -7.95
N VAL A 147 14.20 -3.51 -7.30
CA VAL A 147 13.48 -4.01 -6.12
C VAL A 147 12.64 -5.25 -6.44
N PRO A 148 11.94 -5.35 -7.59
CA PRO A 148 11.26 -6.59 -7.96
C PRO A 148 12.22 -7.75 -8.20
N ARG A 149 13.47 -7.53 -8.60
CA ARG A 149 14.46 -8.61 -8.77
C ARG A 149 15.06 -9.11 -7.46
N ILE A 150 15.11 -8.25 -6.43
CA ILE A 150 15.60 -8.61 -5.10
C ILE A 150 14.48 -9.24 -4.25
N LEU A 151 13.25 -8.73 -4.37
CA LEU A 151 12.09 -9.23 -3.61
C LEU A 151 11.26 -10.32 -4.32
N ARG A 152 11.46 -10.53 -5.63
CA ARG A 152 10.92 -11.68 -6.36
C ARG A 152 12.06 -12.38 -7.11
N PRO A 153 12.75 -13.36 -6.50
CA PRO A 153 13.56 -14.27 -7.28
C PRO A 153 12.62 -15.00 -8.25
N SER A 154 12.86 -14.79 -9.54
CA SER A 154 12.28 -15.43 -10.72
C SER A 154 11.14 -16.43 -10.50
N LEU A 155 9.90 -16.03 -10.81
CA LEU A 155 8.96 -16.96 -11.43
C LEU A 155 9.42 -17.12 -12.87
N THR A 156 10.31 -18.08 -13.11
CA THR A 156 10.61 -18.57 -14.45
C THR A 156 9.32 -19.05 -15.08
N THR A 157 8.82 -18.31 -16.06
CA THR A 157 7.83 -18.77 -17.03
C THR A 157 8.45 -19.94 -17.81
N PRO A 158 7.90 -21.16 -17.78
CA PRO A 158 8.23 -22.15 -18.78
C PRO A 158 7.50 -21.78 -20.07
N THR A 159 8.23 -21.18 -20.99
CA THR A 159 7.86 -21.14 -22.41
C THR A 159 7.77 -22.59 -22.92
N SER A 160 6.73 -22.84 -23.72
CA SER A 160 6.45 -24.05 -24.49
C SER A 160 7.71 -24.71 -25.11
N PRO A 161 7.72 -26.04 -25.30
CA PRO A 161 8.93 -26.84 -25.41
C PRO A 161 9.64 -26.69 -26.76
N PRO A 162 10.98 -26.58 -26.80
CA PRO A 162 11.75 -27.03 -27.95
C PRO A 162 11.84 -28.57 -27.96
N ALA A 163 11.78 -29.14 -29.17
CA ALA A 163 11.93 -30.55 -29.46
C ALA A 163 13.23 -31.16 -28.86
N PRO A 164 13.27 -32.48 -28.59
CA PRO A 164 14.24 -33.07 -27.69
C PRO A 164 15.60 -33.26 -28.36
N SER A 165 16.66 -32.75 -27.75
CA SER A 165 18.01 -33.26 -27.96
C SER A 165 18.80 -33.18 -26.66
N ALA A 166 18.84 -34.35 -26.03
CA ALA A 166 19.74 -34.86 -25.00
C ALA A 166 20.84 -33.92 -24.49
N ILE A 167 20.70 -33.48 -23.24
CA ILE A 167 21.85 -33.39 -22.33
C ILE A 167 21.42 -33.93 -20.96
N LYS A 168 22.26 -34.81 -20.46
CA LYS A 168 22.13 -35.66 -19.28
C LYS A 168 22.51 -34.83 -18.05
N GLU A 169 21.53 -34.33 -17.30
CA GLU A 169 21.76 -33.81 -15.95
C GLU A 169 20.82 -34.49 -14.94
N THR A 170 21.45 -34.99 -13.88
CA THR A 170 20.88 -35.80 -12.81
C THR A 170 19.88 -34.99 -12.00
N PRO A 171 18.65 -35.46 -11.74
CA PRO A 171 17.66 -34.69 -10.99
C PRO A 171 17.99 -34.70 -9.49
N THR A 172 18.39 -33.55 -8.95
CA THR A 172 18.29 -33.30 -7.51
C THR A 172 16.81 -33.17 -7.16
N LYS A 173 16.29 -34.23 -6.52
CA LYS A 173 14.98 -34.37 -5.89
C LYS A 173 14.62 -33.12 -5.08
N SER A 174 13.78 -32.23 -5.61
CA SER A 174 13.33 -31.02 -4.91
C SER A 174 12.09 -31.35 -4.08
N THR A 175 12.27 -31.69 -2.82
CA THR A 175 11.16 -31.90 -1.87
C THR A 175 10.47 -30.57 -1.57
N ILE A 176 9.13 -30.53 -1.61
CA ILE A 176 8.31 -29.37 -1.24
C ILE A 176 7.62 -29.63 0.10
N ARG A 177 7.49 -28.60 0.93
CA ARG A 177 6.72 -28.67 2.19
C ARG A 177 5.25 -28.35 1.91
N ALA A 178 4.35 -29.17 2.41
CA ALA A 178 2.92 -29.05 2.15
C ALA A 178 2.08 -29.50 3.36
N ILE A 179 0.80 -29.15 3.37
CA ILE A 179 -0.19 -29.68 4.32
C ILE A 179 -1.19 -30.59 3.60
N SER A 180 -1.80 -31.52 4.35
CA SER A 180 -2.93 -32.32 3.86
C SER A 180 -4.24 -31.69 4.32
N PHE A 181 -5.13 -31.38 3.38
CA PHE A 181 -6.47 -30.86 3.64
C PHE A 181 -7.48 -31.53 2.71
N ASN A 182 -8.51 -32.16 3.27
CA ASN A 182 -9.53 -32.92 2.51
C ASN A 182 -8.94 -33.92 1.50
N GLY A 183 -7.84 -34.61 1.87
CA GLY A 183 -7.16 -35.57 1.00
C GLY A 183 -6.37 -34.95 -0.16
N LYS A 184 -6.24 -33.62 -0.19
CA LYS A 184 -5.42 -32.87 -1.14
C LYS A 184 -4.18 -32.30 -0.45
N ILE A 185 -3.11 -32.15 -1.22
CA ILE A 185 -1.83 -31.66 -0.73
C ILE A 185 -1.66 -30.21 -1.16
N ILE A 186 -1.60 -29.29 -0.21
CA ILE A 186 -1.49 -27.85 -0.45
C ILE A 186 -0.05 -27.42 -0.12
N PRO A 187 0.71 -26.92 -1.10
CA PRO A 187 2.04 -26.36 -0.86
C PRO A 187 2.02 -25.22 0.15
N LEU A 188 2.93 -25.26 1.13
CA LEU A 188 2.95 -24.33 2.25
C LEU A 188 3.31 -22.90 1.83
N ASP A 189 3.97 -22.71 0.70
CA ASP A 189 4.33 -21.41 0.13
C ASP A 189 3.12 -20.58 -0.34
N GLN A 190 1.99 -21.26 -0.60
CA GLN A 190 0.70 -20.67 -0.93
C GLN A 190 -0.14 -20.32 0.30
N LEU A 191 0.34 -20.67 1.49
CA LEU A 191 -0.37 -20.48 2.74
C LEU A 191 0.25 -19.36 3.58
N GLU A 192 -0.59 -18.72 4.39
CA GLU A 192 -0.18 -17.81 5.45
C GLU A 192 -0.90 -18.16 6.75
N ALA A 193 -0.18 -18.16 7.86
CA ALA A 193 -0.79 -18.31 9.18
C ALA A 193 -1.30 -16.94 9.62
N ARG A 194 -2.58 -16.85 9.97
CA ARG A 194 -3.19 -15.64 10.55
C ARG A 194 -4.06 -16.02 11.75
N THR A 195 -4.22 -15.06 12.65
CA THR A 195 -5.18 -15.09 13.75
C THR A 195 -6.14 -13.93 13.53
N GLY A 196 -7.40 -14.23 13.24
CA GLY A 196 -8.46 -13.23 13.18
C GLY A 196 -8.98 -12.84 14.57
N ASP A 197 -9.67 -11.70 14.66
CA ASP A 197 -10.20 -11.16 15.92
C ASP A 197 -11.20 -12.12 16.62
N ASP A 198 -11.82 -13.03 15.85
CA ASP A 198 -12.78 -14.04 16.31
C ASP A 198 -12.19 -15.47 16.41
N CYS A 199 -10.86 -15.61 16.47
CA CYS A 199 -10.19 -16.93 16.40
C CYS A 199 -9.26 -17.19 17.59
N ASP A 200 -9.46 -18.33 18.25
CA ASP A 200 -8.69 -18.74 19.44
C ASP A 200 -7.24 -19.20 19.14
N SER A 201 -6.87 -19.35 17.86
CA SER A 201 -5.55 -19.87 17.44
C SER A 201 -5.22 -19.58 15.98
N GLU A 202 -3.92 -19.54 15.64
CA GLU A 202 -3.43 -19.43 14.26
C GLU A 202 -3.90 -20.59 13.38
N HIS A 203 -4.33 -20.25 12.16
CA HIS A 203 -4.76 -21.20 11.15
C HIS A 203 -4.27 -20.77 9.76
N TYR A 204 -4.14 -21.75 8.85
CA TYR A 204 -3.61 -21.54 7.51
C TYR A 204 -4.69 -20.98 6.57
N HIS A 205 -4.41 -19.84 5.96
CA HIS A 205 -5.22 -19.24 4.90
C HIS A 205 -4.47 -19.18 3.59
N ALA A 206 -5.21 -19.01 2.48
CA ALA A 206 -4.60 -18.74 1.19
C ALA A 206 -3.90 -17.38 1.26
N LYS A 207 -2.62 -17.33 0.87
CA LYS A 207 -1.81 -16.09 0.93
C LYS A 207 -2.34 -14.96 0.04
N ASN A 208 -3.15 -15.29 -0.96
CA ASN A 208 -3.84 -14.34 -1.83
C ASN A 208 -5.27 -14.00 -1.33
N GLY A 209 -5.68 -14.55 -0.19
CA GLY A 209 -7.00 -14.39 0.43
C GLY A 209 -8.15 -15.05 -0.31
N ARG A 210 -7.90 -15.94 -1.28
CA ARG A 210 -8.96 -16.51 -2.13
C ARG A 210 -8.84 -17.99 -2.40
N ASN A 211 -7.67 -18.46 -2.84
CA ASN A 211 -7.51 -19.83 -3.30
C ASN A 211 -6.05 -20.30 -3.33
N VAL A 212 -5.87 -21.61 -3.28
CA VAL A 212 -4.60 -22.33 -3.40
C VAL A 212 -4.69 -23.40 -4.49
N THR A 213 -3.58 -23.72 -5.11
CA THR A 213 -3.44 -24.80 -6.09
C THR A 213 -2.74 -25.99 -5.43
N THR A 214 -3.40 -27.13 -5.38
CA THR A 214 -2.86 -28.37 -4.82
C THR A 214 -1.82 -29.00 -5.75
N THR A 215 -1.04 -29.96 -5.26
CA THR A 215 0.00 -30.63 -6.07
C THR A 215 -0.55 -31.41 -7.27
N ASP A 216 -1.82 -31.82 -7.23
CA ASP A 216 -2.52 -32.45 -8.36
C ASP A 216 -3.16 -31.43 -9.33
N GLY A 217 -2.91 -30.14 -9.14
CA GLY A 217 -3.41 -29.05 -9.99
C GLY A 217 -4.84 -28.60 -9.69
N THR A 218 -5.50 -29.16 -8.66
CA THR A 218 -6.84 -28.71 -8.24
C THR A 218 -6.77 -27.34 -7.58
N ILE A 219 -7.73 -26.45 -7.88
CA ILE A 219 -7.86 -25.15 -7.19
C ILE A 219 -8.84 -25.31 -6.04
N LEU A 220 -8.40 -25.01 -4.82
CA LEU A 220 -9.24 -24.98 -3.63
C LEU A 220 -9.45 -23.53 -3.18
N SER A 221 -10.70 -23.13 -2.98
CA SER A 221 -11.02 -21.85 -2.37
C SER A 221 -10.72 -21.85 -0.87
N ASP A 222 -10.29 -20.71 -0.35
CA ASP A 222 -10.17 -20.50 1.10
C ASP A 222 -11.56 -20.64 1.74
N PRO A 223 -11.76 -21.57 2.69
CA PRO A 223 -13.07 -21.81 3.28
C PRO A 223 -13.56 -20.66 4.19
N GLY A 224 -12.70 -19.70 4.52
CA GLY A 224 -13.00 -18.67 5.53
C GLY A 224 -13.10 -19.27 6.94
N GLY A 225 -13.27 -18.42 7.95
CA GLY A 225 -13.27 -18.86 9.35
C GLY A 225 -11.92 -19.48 9.73
N CYS A 226 -11.89 -20.78 10.06
CA CYS A 226 -10.69 -21.51 10.48
C CYS A 226 -9.74 -21.94 9.34
N GLY A 227 -9.93 -21.45 8.11
CA GLY A 227 -9.04 -21.71 6.97
C GLY A 227 -8.84 -23.20 6.66
N PHE A 228 -7.65 -23.56 6.17
CA PHE A 228 -7.21 -24.92 5.88
C PHE A 228 -6.79 -25.73 7.12
N GLY A 229 -7.16 -25.27 8.32
CA GLY A 229 -6.87 -25.90 9.59
C GLY A 229 -5.86 -25.13 10.45
N ARG A 230 -5.81 -25.49 11.74
CA ARG A 230 -4.97 -24.82 12.74
C ARG A 230 -3.51 -25.24 12.59
N VAL A 231 -2.60 -24.28 12.75
CA VAL A 231 -1.16 -24.49 12.57
C VAL A 231 -0.63 -25.62 13.48
N ASN A 232 -1.20 -25.77 14.67
CA ASN A 232 -0.79 -26.78 15.65
C ASN A 232 -1.47 -28.15 15.49
N GLU A 233 -2.46 -28.26 14.60
CA GLU A 233 -3.23 -29.50 14.38
C GLU A 233 -2.94 -30.12 13.01
N VAL A 234 -2.46 -29.33 12.05
CA VAL A 234 -2.17 -29.77 10.68
C VAL A 234 -0.70 -30.13 10.54
N GLU A 235 -0.43 -31.39 10.16
CA GLU A 235 0.93 -31.87 9.92
C GLU A 235 1.50 -31.31 8.61
N VAL A 236 2.72 -30.77 8.69
CA VAL A 236 3.50 -30.36 7.51
C VAL A 236 4.31 -31.55 7.01
N ILE A 237 3.96 -32.03 5.84
CA ILE A 237 4.60 -33.17 5.16
C ILE A 237 5.58 -32.67 4.09
N GLU A 238 6.62 -33.47 3.85
CA GLU A 238 7.54 -33.28 2.73
C GLU A 238 7.12 -34.19 1.58
N VAL A 239 6.71 -33.61 0.45
CA VAL A 239 6.32 -34.36 -0.75
C VAL A 239 7.28 -34.08 -1.89
N ASN A 240 7.58 -35.12 -2.67
CA ASN A 240 8.31 -34.95 -3.91
C ASN A 240 7.26 -34.71 -5.02
N PRO A 241 7.26 -33.55 -5.70
CA PRO A 241 6.29 -33.25 -6.74
C PRO A 241 6.38 -34.20 -7.94
#